data_AF-I4HJA9-F1
#
_entry.id   AF-I4HJA9-F1
#
_cell.length_a   1.000
_cell.length_b   1.000
_cell.length_c   1.000
_cell.angle_alpha   90.00
_cell.angle_beta   90.00
_cell.angle_gamma   90.00
#
_symmetry.space_group_name_H-M   'P 1'
#
loop_
_entity.id
_entity.type
_entity.pdbx_description
1 polymer ?
#
loop_
_entity_poly.entity_id
_entity_poly.type
_entity_poly.pdbx_seq_one_letter_code
_entity_poly.pdbx_strand_id
1 'polypeptide(L)'
;MRYNYILTYQRGKRQVISIPSIKRLRLSFIWTETFTDIFTIEQSSAPLAFVGKSDLYKQNFPNGLPWLLGKNRHYFWGHYLKDNNRPPVLLQNIKPDRAWKQLVPFRSKQNLPSVSTPQCRILVEAFYYPFGLALVIHAAYSGSFTAQQVIETAFRIRQDNIFSIQSNNNCNQEAQNIYQQYQGQTLSLDEVAELCLNTIQKVNLGLADFPENGIRSFDPFTVFTPVQGDGINPAQSIQNSEIHQMLEAVTTWMEPSSEQLPDLNDTSFQFPVIHPSQQGSLIYHQKRGRAVWFPIPLTAHGKRKRRTLSCYHKNLVLTSLQVESLSNLMILAAEDEELRNQGFLTPPIYEFCARRAAGIGSISPL
;
A
#
# COMPACT_ATOMS: atom_id res chain seq x y z
N MET A 1 -34.15 1.85 -8.63
CA MET A 1 -33.00 2.65 -9.11
C MET A 1 -33.31 3.14 -10.52
N ARG A 2 -33.52 4.45 -10.70
CA ARG A 2 -33.72 5.06 -12.02
C ARG A 2 -32.33 5.38 -12.59
N TYR A 3 -32.02 4.87 -13.78
CA TYR A 3 -30.80 5.23 -14.49
C TYR A 3 -31.01 6.59 -15.16
N ASN A 4 -30.13 7.55 -14.89
CA ASN A 4 -30.13 8.84 -15.59
C ASN A 4 -29.45 8.63 -16.95
N TYR A 5 -30.23 8.71 -18.03
CA TYR A 5 -29.73 8.78 -19.39
C TYR A 5 -30.03 10.16 -19.96
N ILE A 6 -29.06 10.79 -20.61
CA ILE A 6 -29.31 11.98 -21.44
C ILE A 6 -29.52 11.47 -22.87
N LEU A 7 -30.73 11.66 -23.40
CA LEU A 7 -31.05 11.34 -24.79
C LEU A 7 -30.81 12.59 -25.64
N THR A 8 -29.70 12.65 -26.36
CA THR A 8 -29.48 13.66 -27.41
C THR A 8 -29.92 13.10 -28.76
N TYR A 9 -30.87 13.77 -29.41
CA TYR A 9 -31.36 13.41 -30.74
C TYR A 9 -30.48 14.07 -31.81
N GLN A 10 -29.51 13.35 -32.36
CA GLN A 10 -28.88 13.71 -33.63
C GLN A 10 -29.32 12.73 -34.71
N ARG A 11 -29.72 13.28 -35.87
CA ARG A 11 -30.25 12.61 -37.06
C ARG A 11 -29.76 11.15 -37.20
N GLY A 12 -30.64 10.19 -36.88
CA GLY A 12 -30.60 8.82 -37.38
C GLY A 12 -29.90 7.75 -36.53
N LYS A 13 -29.18 8.08 -35.44
CA LYS A 13 -28.63 7.07 -34.51
C LYS A 13 -28.85 7.51 -33.06
N ARG A 14 -29.66 6.74 -32.31
CA ARG A 14 -29.76 6.88 -30.85
C ARG A 14 -28.39 6.56 -30.24
N GLN A 15 -27.58 7.57 -29.97
CA GLN A 15 -26.47 7.44 -29.04
C GLN A 15 -27.02 7.67 -27.64
N VAL A 16 -27.11 6.58 -26.86
CA VAL A 16 -27.32 6.69 -25.42
C VAL A 16 -26.00 7.18 -24.84
N ILE A 17 -25.94 8.45 -24.43
CA ILE A 17 -24.79 8.96 -23.67
C ILE A 17 -24.94 8.38 -22.26
N SER A 18 -24.24 7.27 -22.02
CA SER A 18 -24.12 6.71 -20.68
C SER A 18 -23.23 7.61 -19.85
N ILE A 19 -23.73 8.08 -18.71
CA ILE A 19 -22.95 8.86 -17.74
C ILE A 19 -21.80 7.98 -17.22
N PRO A 20 -20.54 8.46 -17.26
CA PRO A 20 -19.41 7.72 -16.72
C PRO A 20 -19.68 7.30 -15.27
N SER A 21 -19.48 6.03 -14.96
CA SER A 21 -19.66 5.52 -13.59
C SER A 21 -18.55 4.56 -13.20
N ILE A 22 -18.03 4.70 -11.99
CA ILE A 22 -17.07 3.80 -11.38
C ILE A 22 -17.86 2.75 -10.61
N LYS A 23 -17.68 1.48 -10.96
CA LYS A 23 -18.40 0.36 -10.33
C LYS A 23 -17.64 -0.27 -9.19
N ARG A 24 -16.31 -0.29 -9.29
CA ARG A 24 -15.42 -0.85 -8.26
C ARG A 24 -14.18 -0.01 -8.18
N LEU A 25 -13.73 0.29 -6.98
CA LEU A 25 -12.49 0.99 -6.73
C LEU A 25 -11.78 0.37 -5.53
N ARG A 26 -10.48 0.63 -5.45
CA ARG A 26 -9.61 0.23 -4.35
C ARG A 26 -8.82 1.43 -3.88
N LEU A 27 -8.69 1.53 -2.58
CA LEU A 27 -7.92 2.55 -1.89
C LEU A 27 -7.07 1.83 -0.85
N SER A 28 -5.78 2.15 -0.80
CA SER A 28 -4.85 1.56 0.16
C SER A 28 -4.08 2.68 0.84
N PHE A 29 -3.97 2.59 2.15
CA PHE A 29 -3.25 3.52 3.00
C PHE A 29 -2.07 2.80 3.62
N ILE A 30 -0.89 3.38 3.52
CA ILE A 30 0.38 2.74 3.91
C ILE A 30 1.04 3.62 4.97
N TRP A 31 1.18 3.07 6.17
CA TRP A 31 2.05 3.62 7.21
C TRP A 31 3.32 2.79 7.28
N THR A 32 4.43 3.46 7.54
CA THR A 32 5.74 2.84 7.71
C THR A 32 6.38 3.34 8.98
N GLU A 33 7.09 2.43 9.63
CA GLU A 33 7.93 2.70 10.79
C GLU A 33 9.30 2.11 10.50
N THR A 34 10.34 2.86 10.79
CA THR A 34 11.73 2.47 10.59
C THR A 34 12.50 2.75 11.85
N PHE A 35 13.12 1.71 12.41
CA PHE A 35 13.85 1.77 13.66
C PHE A 35 14.87 0.62 13.71
N THR A 36 16.00 0.85 14.38
CA THR A 36 17.14 -0.06 14.42
C THR A 36 17.13 -1.01 15.62
N ASP A 37 16.32 -0.71 16.63
CA ASP A 37 16.17 -1.50 17.86
C ASP A 37 15.82 -2.96 17.58
N ILE A 38 15.15 -3.25 16.46
CA ILE A 38 14.84 -4.61 16.04
C ILE A 38 16.07 -5.51 15.88
N PHE A 39 17.26 -4.93 15.68
CA PHE A 39 18.52 -5.67 15.63
C PHE A 39 19.03 -6.05 17.02
N THR A 40 18.73 -5.24 18.03
CA THR A 40 19.21 -5.38 19.41
C THR A 40 18.22 -6.11 20.30
N ILE A 41 16.95 -6.26 19.89
CA ILE A 41 15.97 -7.10 20.58
C ILE A 41 16.62 -8.47 20.83
N GLU A 42 16.98 -8.75 22.09
CA GLU A 42 17.38 -10.08 22.53
C GLU A 42 16.27 -11.05 22.15
N GLN A 43 16.55 -12.34 22.08
CA GLN A 43 15.57 -13.33 21.61
C GLN A 43 14.35 -13.33 22.55
N SER A 44 13.43 -12.41 22.30
CA SER A 44 12.28 -12.14 23.14
C SER A 44 11.26 -13.24 22.88
N SER A 45 10.37 -13.46 23.83
CA SER A 45 9.21 -14.32 23.62
C SER A 45 8.25 -13.77 22.54
N ALA A 46 8.52 -12.59 21.98
CA ALA A 46 7.68 -11.99 20.96
C ALA A 46 7.78 -12.77 19.64
N PRO A 47 6.64 -13.07 19.00
CA PRO A 47 6.56 -14.04 17.93
C PRO A 47 7.33 -13.64 16.67
N LEU A 48 7.55 -12.34 16.42
CA LEU A 48 8.17 -11.83 15.20
C LEU A 48 9.49 -11.08 15.42
N ALA A 49 10.04 -11.11 16.64
CA ALA A 49 11.35 -10.51 16.94
C ALA A 49 12.50 -11.09 16.09
N PHE A 50 12.33 -12.31 15.57
CA PHE A 50 13.31 -12.95 14.70
C PHE A 50 13.56 -12.21 13.37
N VAL A 51 12.66 -11.31 12.94
CA VAL A 51 12.73 -10.69 11.60
C VAL A 51 13.98 -9.82 11.42
N GLY A 52 14.46 -9.17 12.49
CA GLY A 52 15.68 -8.36 12.48
C GLY A 52 16.96 -9.17 12.32
N LYS A 53 16.95 -10.48 12.56
CA LYS A 53 18.16 -11.32 12.62
C LYS A 53 18.20 -12.32 11.47
N SER A 54 19.20 -12.19 10.59
CA SER A 54 19.32 -13.01 9.37
C SER A 54 19.22 -14.51 9.63
N ASP A 55 19.92 -15.00 10.65
CA ASP A 55 19.98 -16.44 10.92
C ASP A 55 18.67 -16.96 11.51
N LEU A 56 18.04 -16.21 12.41
CA LEU A 56 16.72 -16.57 12.93
C LEU A 56 15.63 -16.47 11.84
N TYR A 57 15.72 -15.49 10.94
CA TYR A 57 14.83 -15.39 9.78
C TYR A 57 14.93 -16.64 8.88
N LYS A 58 16.14 -17.13 8.61
CA LYS A 58 16.36 -18.36 7.83
C LYS A 58 15.78 -19.58 8.55
N GLN A 59 16.00 -19.69 9.86
CA GLN A 59 15.51 -20.81 10.67
C GLN A 59 13.97 -20.86 10.72
N ASN A 60 13.30 -19.71 10.75
CA ASN A 60 11.84 -19.64 10.76
C ASN A 60 11.20 -19.94 9.40
N PHE A 61 11.96 -19.85 8.30
CA PHE A 61 11.45 -20.01 6.94
C PHE A 61 12.23 -21.03 6.09
N PRO A 62 12.53 -22.25 6.57
CA PRO A 62 13.46 -23.16 5.88
C PRO A 62 13.03 -23.53 4.45
N ASN A 63 11.73 -23.43 4.14
CA ASN A 63 11.13 -23.77 2.85
C ASN A 63 10.68 -22.56 2.02
N GLY A 64 11.23 -21.36 2.28
CA GLY A 64 10.90 -20.12 1.59
C GLY A 64 9.89 -19.25 2.32
N LEU A 65 9.59 -18.08 1.74
CA LEU A 65 8.72 -17.09 2.39
C LEU A 65 7.30 -17.64 2.60
N PRO A 66 6.73 -17.55 3.80
CA PRO A 66 5.42 -18.14 4.16
C PRO A 66 4.22 -17.31 3.65
N TRP A 67 4.46 -16.38 2.74
CA TRP A 67 3.41 -15.49 2.24
C TRP A 67 2.33 -16.33 1.55
N LEU A 68 1.13 -16.40 2.15
CA LEU A 68 -0.05 -17.14 1.68
C LEU A 68 0.29 -18.40 0.86
N LEU A 69 0.38 -19.55 1.54
CA LEU A 69 0.48 -20.88 0.94
C LEU A 69 -0.47 -20.99 -0.26
N GLY A 70 0.08 -20.91 -1.47
CA GLY A 70 -0.71 -20.87 -2.70
C GLY A 70 0.13 -20.54 -3.93
N LYS A 71 -0.34 -20.98 -5.10
CA LYS A 71 0.29 -20.77 -6.41
C LYS A 71 0.20 -19.32 -6.91
N ASN A 72 0.21 -18.34 -6.00
CA ASN A 72 0.11 -16.94 -6.34
C ASN A 72 1.43 -16.46 -6.92
N ARG A 73 1.36 -16.05 -8.18
CA ARG A 73 2.45 -15.48 -8.96
C ARG A 73 2.56 -13.98 -8.65
N HIS A 74 3.75 -13.52 -8.30
CA HIS A 74 4.02 -12.12 -7.95
C HIS A 74 4.95 -11.47 -8.99
N TYR A 75 4.43 -10.47 -9.70
CA TYR A 75 5.22 -9.73 -10.70
C TYR A 75 6.20 -8.76 -10.05
N PHE A 76 5.73 -7.95 -9.08
CA PHE A 76 6.58 -6.97 -8.39
C PHE A 76 7.85 -7.61 -7.82
N TRP A 77 7.72 -8.65 -6.99
CA TRP A 77 8.87 -9.32 -6.39
C TRP A 77 9.78 -10.01 -7.40
N GLY A 78 9.24 -10.51 -8.51
CA GLY A 78 10.05 -11.08 -9.58
C GLY A 78 10.95 -10.05 -10.24
N HIS A 79 10.42 -8.86 -10.51
CA HIS A 79 11.20 -7.73 -11.03
C HIS A 79 12.19 -7.19 -9.98
N TYR A 80 11.71 -6.95 -8.76
CA TYR A 80 12.53 -6.40 -7.67
C TYR A 80 13.75 -7.26 -7.36
N LEU A 81 13.55 -8.59 -7.29
CA LEU A 81 14.64 -9.51 -6.99
C LEU A 81 15.58 -9.76 -8.18
N LYS A 82 15.28 -9.24 -9.38
CA LYS A 82 15.98 -9.56 -10.64
C LYS A 82 16.10 -11.07 -10.83
N ASP A 83 14.98 -11.80 -10.65
CA ASP A 83 15.01 -13.23 -10.93
C ASP A 83 15.18 -13.46 -12.44
N ASN A 84 16.26 -14.14 -12.81
CA ASN A 84 16.56 -14.47 -14.22
C ASN A 84 15.47 -15.36 -14.83
N ASN A 85 14.69 -16.04 -14.00
CA ASN A 85 13.44 -16.68 -14.39
C ASN A 85 12.36 -15.60 -14.55
N ARG A 86 12.10 -15.20 -15.79
CA ARG A 86 11.14 -14.16 -16.19
C ARG A 86 9.92 -14.08 -15.25
N PRO A 87 9.56 -12.90 -14.72
CA PRO A 87 8.40 -12.74 -13.86
C PRO A 87 7.11 -13.25 -14.54
N PRO A 88 6.15 -13.75 -13.76
CA PRO A 88 6.06 -13.65 -12.30
C PRO A 88 6.69 -14.81 -11.52
N VAL A 89 7.20 -14.53 -10.32
CA VAL A 89 7.81 -15.54 -9.43
C VAL A 89 6.79 -16.13 -8.46
N LEU A 90 7.00 -17.39 -8.06
CA LEU A 90 6.31 -17.97 -6.90
C LEU A 90 7.11 -17.61 -5.65
N LEU A 91 6.45 -17.06 -4.63
CA LEU A 91 7.13 -16.56 -3.44
C LEU A 91 7.79 -17.67 -2.62
N GLN A 92 7.20 -18.86 -2.62
CA GLN A 92 7.79 -20.06 -2.01
C GLN A 92 9.14 -20.46 -2.64
N ASN A 93 9.43 -19.99 -3.86
CA ASN A 93 10.70 -20.24 -4.53
C ASN A 93 11.78 -19.21 -4.14
N ILE A 94 11.41 -18.14 -3.42
CA ILE A 94 12.36 -17.16 -2.93
C ILE A 94 13.04 -17.74 -1.68
N LYS A 95 14.34 -18.01 -1.81
CA LYS A 95 15.16 -18.45 -0.68
C LYS A 95 15.15 -17.40 0.44
N PRO A 96 15.01 -17.78 1.72
CA PRO A 96 14.94 -16.83 2.84
C PRO A 96 16.16 -15.92 2.94
N ASP A 97 17.36 -16.48 2.73
CA ASP A 97 18.61 -15.71 2.72
C ASP A 97 18.57 -14.60 1.66
N ARG A 98 18.08 -14.91 0.45
CA ARG A 98 17.91 -13.92 -0.62
C ARG A 98 16.84 -12.89 -0.25
N ALA A 99 15.70 -13.31 0.29
CA ALA A 99 14.63 -12.41 0.69
C ALA A 99 15.10 -11.40 1.73
N TRP A 100 15.74 -11.88 2.80
CA TRP A 100 16.25 -11.04 3.87
C TRP A 100 17.35 -10.09 3.36
N LYS A 101 18.33 -10.60 2.58
CA LYS A 101 19.39 -9.77 1.98
C LYS A 101 18.87 -8.70 1.02
N GLN A 102 17.72 -8.95 0.39
CA GLN A 102 17.06 -8.00 -0.51
C GLN A 102 15.97 -7.21 0.20
N LEU A 103 15.88 -7.27 1.53
CA LEU A 103 14.94 -6.50 2.33
C LEU A 103 13.48 -6.72 1.90
N VAL A 104 13.15 -7.96 1.52
CA VAL A 104 11.75 -8.36 1.25
C VAL A 104 11.07 -8.52 2.61
N PRO A 105 9.94 -7.83 2.86
CA PRO A 105 9.29 -7.92 4.15
C PRO A 105 8.72 -9.32 4.39
N PHE A 106 8.48 -9.67 5.64
CA PHE A 106 7.59 -10.77 5.99
C PHE A 106 6.16 -10.24 6.11
N ARG A 107 5.19 -10.83 5.42
CA ARG A 107 3.79 -10.40 5.48
C ARG A 107 3.02 -11.25 6.50
N SER A 108 2.41 -10.62 7.49
CA SER A 108 1.60 -11.32 8.50
C SER A 108 0.28 -10.61 8.80
N LYS A 109 -0.67 -11.37 9.33
CA LYS A 109 -1.92 -10.88 9.92
C LYS A 109 -2.06 -11.25 11.41
N GLN A 110 -1.00 -11.80 11.98
CA GLN A 110 -0.98 -12.23 13.37
C GLN A 110 -1.20 -11.02 14.28
N ASN A 111 -2.10 -11.19 15.27
CA ASN A 111 -2.45 -10.16 16.25
C ASN A 111 -3.01 -8.86 15.65
N LEU A 112 -3.50 -8.87 14.41
CA LEU A 112 -4.24 -7.75 13.83
C LEU A 112 -5.75 -7.90 14.07
N PRO A 113 -6.48 -6.79 14.28
CA PRO A 113 -7.91 -6.85 14.52
C PRO A 113 -8.66 -7.10 13.22
N SER A 114 -9.91 -7.54 13.36
CA SER A 114 -10.91 -7.41 12.30
C SER A 114 -11.46 -5.99 12.33
N VAL A 115 -11.28 -5.25 11.24
CA VAL A 115 -11.82 -3.89 11.09
C VAL A 115 -13.01 -3.93 10.15
N SER A 116 -14.10 -3.27 10.55
CA SER A 116 -15.33 -3.21 9.76
C SER A 116 -15.89 -1.80 9.69
N THR A 117 -16.64 -1.53 8.62
CA THR A 117 -17.36 -0.28 8.40
C THR A 117 -18.55 -0.58 7.47
N PRO A 118 -19.68 0.13 7.58
CA PRO A 118 -20.81 -0.07 6.68
C PRO A 118 -20.51 0.35 5.23
N GLN A 119 -19.48 1.16 4.98
CA GLN A 119 -19.22 1.77 3.67
C GLN A 119 -18.55 0.81 2.68
N CYS A 120 -17.63 -0.03 3.16
CA CYS A 120 -16.81 -0.86 2.29
C CYS A 120 -16.19 -2.05 2.99
N ARG A 121 -15.55 -2.92 2.20
CA ARG A 121 -14.78 -4.03 2.75
C ARG A 121 -13.37 -3.56 3.10
N ILE A 122 -13.01 -3.72 4.38
CA ILE A 122 -11.67 -3.42 4.90
C ILE A 122 -10.82 -4.68 4.98
N LEU A 123 -9.52 -4.52 4.76
CA LEU A 123 -8.51 -5.53 5.02
C LEU A 123 -7.27 -4.85 5.57
N VAL A 124 -6.82 -5.28 6.75
CA VAL A 124 -5.59 -4.80 7.39
C VAL A 124 -4.49 -5.84 7.23
N GLU A 125 -3.28 -5.39 6.92
CA GLU A 125 -2.11 -6.23 6.71
C GLU A 125 -0.86 -5.57 7.31
N ALA A 126 0.04 -6.38 7.87
CA ALA A 126 1.33 -5.92 8.37
C ALA A 126 2.48 -6.54 7.57
N PHE A 127 3.53 -5.76 7.37
CA PHE A 127 4.75 -6.11 6.66
C PHE A 127 5.94 -5.82 7.57
N TYR A 128 6.70 -6.85 7.91
CA TYR A 128 7.82 -6.78 8.84
C TYR A 128 9.12 -6.74 8.06
N TYR A 129 9.88 -5.66 8.22
CA TYR A 129 11.19 -5.49 7.63
C TYR A 129 12.26 -5.84 8.66
N PRO A 130 13.50 -6.17 8.22
CA PRO A 130 14.61 -6.29 9.13
C PRO A 130 14.91 -5.02 9.92
N PHE A 131 14.40 -3.85 9.51
CA PHE A 131 14.68 -2.52 10.08
C PHE A 131 13.40 -1.75 10.47
N GLY A 132 12.28 -2.44 10.66
CA GLY A 132 11.02 -1.80 11.01
C GLY A 132 9.81 -2.56 10.51
N LEU A 133 8.71 -1.85 10.26
CA LEU A 133 7.47 -2.45 9.80
C LEU A 133 6.63 -1.49 8.97
N ALA A 134 5.62 -2.01 8.31
CA ALA A 134 4.63 -1.23 7.61
C ALA A 134 3.23 -1.83 7.84
N LEU A 135 2.25 -0.94 7.96
CA LEU A 135 0.84 -1.28 8.06
C LEU A 135 0.14 -0.84 6.78
N VAL A 136 -0.68 -1.71 6.20
CA VAL A 136 -1.52 -1.38 5.06
C VAL A 136 -2.97 -1.63 5.39
N ILE A 137 -3.80 -0.59 5.26
CA ILE A 137 -5.26 -0.68 5.35
C ILE A 137 -5.83 -0.54 3.94
N HIS A 138 -6.50 -1.59 3.47
CA HIS A 138 -7.15 -1.64 2.17
C HIS A 138 -8.65 -1.44 2.29
N ALA A 139 -9.18 -0.43 1.61
CA ALA A 139 -10.61 -0.22 1.41
C ALA A 139 -11.02 -0.64 -0.01
N ALA A 140 -12.02 -1.51 -0.11
CA ALA A 140 -12.53 -2.01 -1.38
C ALA A 140 -14.03 -1.75 -1.52
N TYR A 141 -14.37 -0.97 -2.54
CA TYR A 141 -15.73 -0.52 -2.82
C TYR A 141 -16.34 -1.25 -4.00
N SER A 142 -17.66 -1.39 -3.97
CA SER A 142 -18.45 -1.91 -5.09
C SER A 142 -19.81 -1.21 -5.08
N GLY A 143 -20.23 -0.69 -6.23
CA GLY A 143 -21.41 0.15 -6.35
C GLY A 143 -21.52 0.78 -7.73
N SER A 144 -22.08 1.97 -7.81
CA SER A 144 -22.09 2.79 -9.02
C SER A 144 -21.93 4.24 -8.60
N PHE A 145 -20.74 4.78 -8.81
CA PHE A 145 -20.33 6.07 -8.30
C PHE A 145 -20.03 7.03 -9.45
N THR A 146 -20.48 8.27 -9.34
CA THR A 146 -19.90 9.40 -10.10
C THR A 146 -18.52 9.75 -9.53
N ALA A 147 -17.75 10.57 -10.24
CA ALA A 147 -16.46 11.05 -9.74
C ALA A 147 -16.61 11.78 -8.38
N GLN A 148 -17.60 12.65 -8.26
CA GLN A 148 -17.92 13.34 -7.01
C GLN A 148 -18.27 12.38 -5.86
N GLN A 149 -19.10 11.38 -6.12
CA GLN A 149 -19.45 10.38 -5.10
C GLN A 149 -18.24 9.55 -4.65
N VAL A 150 -17.26 9.33 -5.54
CA VAL A 150 -15.99 8.70 -5.18
C VAL A 150 -15.20 9.60 -4.23
N ILE A 151 -15.12 10.91 -4.50
CA ILE A 151 -14.46 11.88 -3.61
C ILE A 151 -15.11 11.83 -2.23
N GLU A 152 -16.43 12.06 -2.15
CA GLU A 152 -17.18 12.03 -0.89
C GLU A 152 -16.93 10.74 -0.10
N THR A 153 -17.00 9.60 -0.78
CA THR A 153 -16.80 8.28 -0.17
C THR A 153 -15.36 8.05 0.30
N ALA A 154 -14.38 8.56 -0.44
CA ALA A 154 -12.97 8.49 -0.07
C ALA A 154 -12.66 9.37 1.16
N PHE A 155 -13.21 10.59 1.20
CA PHE A 155 -13.06 11.51 2.32
C PHE A 155 -13.67 10.95 3.60
N ARG A 156 -14.88 10.37 3.53
CA ARG A 156 -15.49 9.70 4.70
C ARG A 156 -14.60 8.60 5.29
N ILE A 157 -13.95 7.79 4.45
CA ILE A 157 -13.01 6.77 4.95
C ILE A 157 -11.75 7.38 5.55
N ARG A 158 -11.25 8.49 5.00
CA ARG A 158 -10.02 9.12 5.48
C ARG A 158 -10.25 9.88 6.78
N GLN A 159 -11.40 10.51 6.95
CA GLN A 159 -11.62 11.55 7.98
C GLN A 159 -12.70 11.20 9.00
N ASP A 160 -13.70 10.37 8.68
CA ASP A 160 -14.79 10.08 9.62
C ASP A 160 -14.44 8.95 10.59
N ASN A 161 -15.07 9.01 11.77
CA ASN A 161 -15.01 7.96 12.78
C ASN A 161 -16.04 6.87 12.48
N ILE A 162 -15.72 5.96 11.54
CA ILE A 162 -16.66 4.96 11.02
C ILE A 162 -16.15 3.52 11.11
N PHE A 163 -15.02 3.28 11.76
CA PHE A 163 -14.42 1.96 11.89
C PHE A 163 -14.75 1.33 13.23
N SER A 164 -15.31 0.13 13.20
CA SER A 164 -15.50 -0.71 14.39
C SER A 164 -14.42 -1.78 14.45
N ILE A 165 -13.81 -1.91 15.63
CA ILE A 165 -12.77 -2.89 15.93
C ILE A 165 -13.39 -4.14 16.54
N GLN A 166 -12.98 -5.30 16.03
CA GLN A 166 -13.31 -6.60 16.60
C GLN A 166 -12.03 -7.41 16.76
N SER A 167 -11.95 -8.15 17.86
CA SER A 167 -10.90 -9.15 18.02
C SER A 167 -11.00 -10.22 16.93
N ASN A 168 -9.86 -10.75 16.51
CA ASN A 168 -9.76 -11.84 15.54
C ASN A 168 -9.24 -13.10 16.23
N ASN A 169 -9.67 -14.27 15.79
CA ASN A 169 -9.22 -15.58 16.28
C ASN A 169 -7.70 -15.79 16.15
N ASN A 170 -7.03 -15.00 15.30
CA ASN A 170 -5.57 -15.02 15.14
C ASN A 170 -4.82 -14.10 16.13
N CYS A 171 -5.52 -13.52 17.11
CA CYS A 171 -4.94 -12.70 18.17
C CYS A 171 -4.64 -13.56 19.40
N ASN A 172 -3.46 -13.40 19.99
CA ASN A 172 -3.14 -13.90 21.32
C ASN A 172 -3.89 -13.09 22.40
N GLN A 173 -3.87 -13.58 23.64
CA GLN A 173 -4.65 -12.97 24.74
C GLN A 173 -4.32 -11.48 24.95
N GLU A 174 -3.06 -11.08 24.81
CA GLU A 174 -2.65 -9.69 25.01
C GLU A 174 -3.26 -8.76 23.96
N ALA A 175 -3.14 -9.10 22.67
CA ALA A 175 -3.79 -8.34 21.60
C ALA A 175 -5.32 -8.32 21.75
N GLN A 176 -5.93 -9.43 22.18
CA GLN A 176 -7.36 -9.48 22.46
C GLN A 176 -7.76 -8.48 23.56
N ASN A 177 -6.99 -8.41 24.66
CA ASN A 177 -7.25 -7.48 25.75
C ASN A 177 -7.15 -6.03 25.29
N ILE A 178 -6.16 -5.69 24.45
CA ILE A 178 -6.03 -4.35 23.86
C ILE A 178 -7.27 -4.01 23.03
N TYR A 179 -7.67 -4.88 22.09
CA TYR A 179 -8.82 -4.60 21.23
C TYR A 179 -10.18 -4.61 21.96
N GLN A 180 -10.30 -5.32 23.08
CA GLN A 180 -11.51 -5.31 23.91
C GLN A 180 -11.83 -3.92 24.47
N GLN A 181 -10.80 -3.11 24.75
CA GLN A 181 -10.99 -1.74 25.26
C GLN A 181 -11.71 -0.82 24.27
N TYR A 182 -11.66 -1.15 22.98
CA TYR A 182 -12.26 -0.38 21.88
C TYR A 182 -13.58 -0.99 21.38
N GLN A 183 -14.09 -2.05 22.03
CA GLN A 183 -15.37 -2.64 21.63
C GLN A 183 -16.51 -1.64 21.83
N GLY A 184 -17.37 -1.52 20.82
CA GLY A 184 -18.49 -0.58 20.81
C GLY A 184 -18.12 0.85 20.44
N GLN A 185 -16.83 1.16 20.27
CA GLN A 185 -16.36 2.47 19.80
C GLN A 185 -16.24 2.51 18.27
N THR A 186 -16.35 3.70 17.72
CA THR A 186 -16.03 3.99 16.31
C THR A 186 -14.78 4.85 16.24
N LEU A 187 -13.79 4.40 15.48
CA LEU A 187 -12.50 5.06 15.31
C LEU A 187 -12.40 5.67 13.91
N SER A 188 -11.57 6.72 13.79
CA SER A 188 -11.02 7.23 12.55
C SER A 188 -10.02 6.24 11.94
N LEU A 189 -9.65 6.47 10.68
CA LEU A 189 -8.63 5.65 10.02
C LEU A 189 -7.26 5.73 10.72
N ASP A 190 -6.87 6.93 11.17
CA ASP A 190 -5.57 7.16 11.79
C ASP A 190 -5.51 6.51 13.19
N GLU A 191 -6.61 6.57 13.97
CA GLU A 191 -6.73 5.86 15.25
C GLU A 191 -6.67 4.33 15.06
N VAL A 192 -7.29 3.79 14.01
CA VAL A 192 -7.17 2.36 13.67
C VAL A 192 -5.72 2.01 13.33
N ALA A 193 -5.05 2.85 12.55
CA ALA A 193 -3.65 2.62 12.17
C ALA A 193 -2.73 2.66 13.40
N GLU A 194 -2.87 3.67 14.25
CA GLU A 194 -2.12 3.81 15.50
C GLU A 194 -2.34 2.61 16.44
N LEU A 195 -3.60 2.22 16.66
CA LEU A 195 -3.95 1.05 17.45
C LEU A 195 -3.26 -0.22 16.92
N CYS A 196 -3.29 -0.42 15.60
CA CYS A 196 -2.64 -1.57 14.98
C CYS A 196 -1.11 -1.51 15.11
N LEU A 197 -0.49 -0.36 14.83
CA LEU A 197 0.96 -0.18 14.91
C LEU A 197 1.48 -0.41 16.32
N ASN A 198 0.87 0.23 17.32
CA ASN A 198 1.24 0.06 18.73
C ASN A 198 1.03 -1.39 19.20
N THR A 199 -0.05 -2.05 18.76
CA THR A 199 -0.26 -3.48 19.08
C THR A 199 0.79 -4.37 18.43
N ILE A 200 1.18 -4.11 17.18
CA ILE A 200 2.23 -4.87 16.50
C ILE A 200 3.56 -4.72 17.24
N GLN A 201 3.95 -3.49 17.59
CA GLN A 201 5.21 -3.23 18.30
C GLN A 201 5.25 -4.00 19.62
N LYS A 202 4.22 -3.83 20.44
CA LYS A 202 4.12 -4.47 21.75
C LYS A 202 4.04 -5.98 21.67
N VAL A 203 3.07 -6.49 20.92
CA VAL A 203 2.72 -7.91 20.98
C VAL A 203 3.56 -8.74 20.01
N ASN A 204 3.92 -8.21 18.84
CA ASN A 204 4.65 -9.00 17.83
C ASN A 204 6.17 -8.83 17.92
N LEU A 205 6.65 -7.64 18.30
CA LEU A 205 8.08 -7.35 18.41
C LEU A 205 8.57 -7.34 19.87
N GLY A 206 7.68 -7.20 20.85
CA GLY A 206 8.05 -7.15 22.26
C GLY A 206 8.62 -5.80 22.68
N LEU A 207 8.33 -4.74 21.93
CA LEU A 207 8.74 -3.39 22.23
C LEU A 207 7.75 -2.76 23.21
N ALA A 208 8.23 -2.16 24.30
CA ALA A 208 7.35 -1.48 25.24
C ALA A 208 6.63 -0.30 24.56
N ASP A 209 7.38 0.50 23.81
CA ASP A 209 6.94 1.69 23.10
C ASP A 209 7.66 1.82 21.74
N PHE A 210 7.24 2.80 20.93
CA PHE A 210 7.96 3.14 19.70
C PHE A 210 9.36 3.69 20.04
N PRO A 211 10.43 3.23 19.37
CA PRO A 211 11.78 3.69 19.68
C PRO A 211 11.97 5.20 19.47
N GLU A 212 12.71 5.85 20.37
CA GLU A 212 12.92 7.31 20.35
C GLU A 212 13.58 7.82 19.07
N ASN A 213 14.54 7.04 18.53
CA ASN A 213 15.23 7.36 17.28
C ASN A 213 14.53 6.79 16.04
N GLY A 214 13.30 6.28 16.18
CA GLY A 214 12.54 5.74 15.07
C GLY A 214 11.91 6.82 14.19
N ILE A 215 11.74 6.51 12.90
CA ILE A 215 10.95 7.31 11.96
C ILE A 215 9.59 6.64 11.77
N ARG A 216 8.50 7.33 12.13
CA ARG A 216 7.12 6.91 11.88
C ARG A 216 6.46 7.89 10.90
N SER A 217 5.83 7.35 9.85
CA SER A 217 4.98 8.19 8.99
C SER A 217 3.68 8.53 9.72
N PHE A 218 3.41 9.80 9.95
CA PHE A 218 2.13 10.26 10.50
C PHE A 218 1.02 10.19 9.45
N ASP A 219 1.28 10.70 8.24
CA ASP A 219 0.35 10.61 7.12
C ASP A 219 0.56 9.35 6.28
N PRO A 220 -0.51 8.61 5.96
CA PRO A 220 -0.39 7.43 5.10
C PRO A 220 0.01 7.83 3.67
N PHE A 221 0.87 7.02 3.06
CA PHE A 221 0.99 7.03 1.61
C PHE A 221 -0.24 6.35 0.99
N THR A 222 -0.89 7.02 0.05
CA THR A 222 -2.16 6.57 -0.53
C THR A 222 -1.96 5.99 -1.92
N VAL A 223 -2.61 4.85 -2.20
CA VAL A 223 -2.77 4.31 -3.55
C VAL A 223 -4.25 4.14 -3.87
N PHE A 224 -4.72 4.86 -4.89
CA PHE A 224 -6.09 4.80 -5.39
C PHE A 224 -6.15 4.19 -6.80
N THR A 225 -7.13 3.33 -7.06
CA THR A 225 -7.33 2.71 -8.37
C THR A 225 -8.80 2.35 -8.61
N PRO A 226 -9.50 3.01 -9.55
CA PRO A 226 -10.72 2.47 -10.14
C PRO A 226 -10.38 1.16 -10.85
N VAL A 227 -11.14 0.11 -10.57
CA VAL A 227 -10.90 -1.26 -11.07
C VAL A 227 -11.94 -1.67 -12.11
N GLN A 228 -13.14 -1.11 -12.01
CA GLN A 228 -14.20 -1.33 -12.99
C GLN A 228 -15.04 -0.07 -13.15
N GLY A 229 -15.42 0.27 -14.38
CA GLY A 229 -16.33 1.37 -14.69
C GLY A 229 -17.08 1.13 -16.00
N ASP A 230 -18.13 1.93 -16.23
CA ASP A 230 -18.97 1.89 -17.43
C ASP A 230 -19.15 3.32 -17.98
N GLY A 231 -19.36 3.46 -19.28
CA GLY A 231 -19.63 4.76 -19.92
C GLY A 231 -18.42 5.71 -20.00
N ILE A 232 -17.20 5.21 -19.85
CA ILE A 232 -15.97 6.02 -19.86
C ILE A 232 -15.38 6.01 -21.27
N ASN A 233 -15.17 7.19 -21.86
CA ASN A 233 -14.50 7.34 -23.15
C ASN A 233 -12.96 7.38 -22.97
N PRO A 234 -12.20 6.39 -23.48
CA PRO A 234 -10.75 6.36 -23.30
C PRO A 234 -9.97 7.46 -24.05
N ALA A 235 -10.58 8.07 -25.06
CA ALA A 235 -9.98 9.14 -25.85
C ALA A 235 -10.31 10.54 -25.30
N GLN A 236 -11.15 10.64 -24.28
CA GLN A 236 -11.50 11.91 -23.67
C GLN A 236 -10.32 12.43 -22.85
N SER A 237 -9.91 13.68 -23.12
CA SER A 237 -8.97 14.38 -22.25
C SER A 237 -9.56 14.53 -20.86
N ILE A 238 -8.75 14.27 -19.84
CA ILE A 238 -9.17 14.44 -18.44
C ILE A 238 -8.68 15.75 -17.83
N GLN A 239 -7.89 16.57 -18.52
CA GLN A 239 -7.45 17.88 -18.02
C GLN A 239 -8.67 18.71 -17.59
N ASN A 240 -8.59 19.29 -16.40
CA ASN A 240 -9.66 20.08 -15.77
C ASN A 240 -11.06 19.43 -15.73
N SER A 241 -11.13 18.10 -15.81
CA SER A 241 -12.39 17.34 -15.72
C SER A 241 -12.70 16.90 -14.29
N GLU A 242 -13.93 16.42 -14.06
CA GLU A 242 -14.31 15.80 -12.78
C GLU A 242 -13.42 14.61 -12.40
N ILE A 243 -12.88 13.89 -13.39
CA ILE A 243 -11.93 12.80 -13.13
C ILE A 243 -10.63 13.36 -12.59
N HIS A 244 -10.13 14.47 -13.14
CA HIS A 244 -8.90 15.09 -12.62
C HIS A 244 -9.10 15.68 -11.22
N GLN A 245 -10.24 16.31 -10.96
CA GLN A 245 -10.62 16.72 -9.59
C GLN A 245 -10.63 15.52 -8.63
N MET A 246 -11.22 14.39 -9.05
CA MET A 246 -11.23 13.17 -8.24
C MET A 246 -9.82 12.64 -7.99
N LEU A 247 -8.96 12.58 -9.01
CA LEU A 247 -7.57 12.09 -8.85
C LEU A 247 -6.76 13.00 -7.93
N GLU A 248 -6.92 14.32 -8.05
CA GLU A 248 -6.29 15.30 -7.16
C GLU A 248 -6.78 15.11 -5.72
N ALA A 249 -8.09 15.13 -5.50
CA ALA A 249 -8.70 15.03 -4.17
C ALA A 249 -8.27 13.77 -3.40
N VAL A 250 -8.20 12.61 -4.07
CA VAL A 250 -7.80 11.34 -3.43
C VAL A 250 -6.29 11.16 -3.28
N THR A 251 -5.48 12.09 -3.78
CA THR A 251 -4.01 12.05 -3.63
C THR A 251 -3.46 13.18 -2.77
N THR A 252 -4.18 14.30 -2.65
CA THR A 252 -3.85 15.41 -1.74
C THR A 252 -4.67 15.41 -0.46
N TRP A 253 -5.82 14.74 -0.45
CA TRP A 253 -6.80 14.78 0.65
C TRP A 253 -7.34 16.19 0.95
N MET A 254 -7.30 17.08 -0.05
CA MET A 254 -7.91 18.41 -0.01
C MET A 254 -9.12 18.47 -0.93
N GLU A 255 -10.15 19.22 -0.54
CA GLU A 255 -11.27 19.47 -1.45
C GLU A 255 -10.74 20.23 -2.68
N PRO A 256 -10.94 19.70 -3.90
CA PRO A 256 -10.37 20.31 -5.08
C PRO A 256 -11.13 21.60 -5.38
N SER A 257 -10.45 22.74 -5.30
CA SER A 257 -11.01 23.98 -5.85
C SER A 257 -11.02 23.87 -7.38
N SER A 258 -12.18 24.10 -8.00
CA SER A 258 -12.34 23.96 -9.46
C SER A 258 -11.48 24.93 -10.28
N GLU A 259 -10.89 25.94 -9.64
CA GLU A 259 -10.17 27.02 -10.30
C GLU A 259 -8.64 26.78 -10.43
N GLN A 260 -8.06 25.80 -9.72
CA GLN A 260 -6.59 25.63 -9.65
C GLN A 260 -6.14 24.16 -9.64
N LEU A 261 -6.56 23.37 -10.62
CA LEU A 261 -5.93 22.05 -10.82
C LEU A 261 -4.56 22.22 -11.50
N PRO A 262 -3.52 21.48 -11.06
CA PRO A 262 -2.20 21.55 -11.67
C PRO A 262 -2.24 21.00 -13.10
N ASP A 263 -1.23 21.33 -13.92
CA ASP A 263 -1.11 20.69 -15.22
C ASP A 263 -0.82 19.19 -15.05
N LEU A 264 -1.51 18.34 -15.83
CA LEU A 264 -1.26 16.91 -15.80
C LEU A 264 0.17 16.56 -16.21
N ASN A 265 0.86 17.40 -16.99
CA ASN A 265 2.25 17.17 -17.36
C ASN A 265 3.21 17.25 -16.16
N ASP A 266 2.86 18.00 -15.11
CA ASP A 266 3.68 18.17 -13.90
C ASP A 266 3.39 17.10 -12.84
N THR A 267 2.17 16.55 -12.86
CA THR A 267 1.61 15.70 -11.80
C THR A 267 1.25 14.30 -12.27
N SER A 268 1.58 13.95 -13.52
CA SER A 268 1.30 12.61 -14.03
C SER A 268 2.46 12.00 -14.80
N PHE A 269 2.65 10.70 -14.58
CA PHE A 269 3.42 9.87 -15.48
C PHE A 269 2.49 9.34 -16.56
N GLN A 270 2.61 9.93 -17.75
CA GLN A 270 2.02 9.37 -18.95
C GLN A 270 2.91 8.24 -19.45
N PHE A 271 2.31 7.08 -19.68
CA PHE A 271 3.06 5.99 -20.30
C PHE A 271 3.36 6.34 -21.74
N PRO A 272 4.57 6.03 -22.25
CA PRO A 272 4.85 6.15 -23.68
C PRO A 272 3.75 5.39 -24.41
N VAL A 273 2.99 6.13 -25.22
CA VAL A 273 1.77 5.68 -25.86
C VAL A 273 2.12 4.51 -26.79
N ILE A 274 2.01 3.27 -26.31
CA ILE A 274 2.22 2.09 -27.16
C ILE A 274 1.08 2.01 -28.19
N HIS A 275 -0.11 2.54 -27.85
CA HIS A 275 -1.25 2.64 -28.75
C HIS A 275 -2.01 3.97 -28.60
N PRO A 276 -2.39 4.65 -29.70
CA PRO A 276 -3.13 5.94 -29.68
C PRO A 276 -4.41 5.93 -28.83
N SER A 277 -5.01 4.76 -28.62
CA SER A 277 -6.18 4.57 -27.74
C SER A 277 -5.89 4.75 -26.24
N GLN A 278 -4.62 4.91 -25.85
CA GLN A 278 -4.19 5.06 -24.46
C GLN A 278 -4.00 6.52 -24.01
N GLN A 279 -4.37 7.52 -24.83
CA GLN A 279 -4.17 8.94 -24.50
C GLN A 279 -4.78 9.36 -23.15
N GLY A 280 -5.89 8.75 -22.72
CA GLY A 280 -6.47 9.01 -21.40
C GLY A 280 -5.87 8.18 -20.25
N SER A 281 -4.79 7.41 -20.46
CA SER A 281 -4.21 6.55 -19.41
C SER A 281 -3.04 7.22 -18.70
N LEU A 282 -3.12 7.36 -17.38
CA LEU A 282 -2.04 7.95 -16.58
C LEU A 282 -1.96 7.41 -15.15
N ILE A 283 -0.80 7.63 -14.52
CA ILE A 283 -0.67 7.60 -13.06
C ILE A 283 -0.53 9.05 -12.59
N TYR A 284 -1.51 9.51 -11.84
CA TYR A 284 -1.46 10.78 -11.14
C TYR A 284 -0.66 10.63 -9.85
N HIS A 285 0.21 11.57 -9.54
CA HIS A 285 1.09 11.50 -8.38
C HIS A 285 1.17 12.82 -7.61
N GLN A 286 1.13 12.68 -6.30
CA GLN A 286 1.39 13.74 -5.32
C GLN A 286 2.40 13.27 -4.28
N LYS A 287 2.89 14.14 -3.41
CA LYS A 287 3.92 13.79 -2.41
C LYS A 287 3.60 12.50 -1.63
N ARG A 288 2.34 12.33 -1.19
CA ARG A 288 1.87 11.19 -0.39
C ARG A 288 0.79 10.35 -1.08
N GLY A 289 0.64 10.46 -2.40
CA GLY A 289 -0.49 9.85 -3.12
C GLY A 289 -0.17 9.40 -4.53
N ARG A 290 -0.74 8.27 -4.94
CA ARG A 290 -0.77 7.79 -6.32
C ARG A 290 -2.18 7.39 -6.71
N ALA A 291 -2.68 7.88 -7.83
CA ALA A 291 -3.96 7.49 -8.37
C ALA A 291 -3.82 6.98 -9.81
N VAL A 292 -4.39 5.81 -10.07
CA VAL A 292 -4.29 5.14 -11.37
C VAL A 292 -5.55 5.41 -12.17
N TRP A 293 -5.42 5.90 -13.39
CA TRP A 293 -6.55 6.08 -14.31
C TRP A 293 -6.25 5.43 -15.65
N PHE A 294 -6.74 4.20 -15.87
CA PHE A 294 -6.57 3.45 -17.12
C PHE A 294 -7.94 3.10 -17.72
N PRO A 295 -8.55 3.97 -18.53
CA PRO A 295 -9.93 3.83 -18.99
C PRO A 295 -10.21 2.58 -19.84
N ILE A 296 -9.25 2.10 -20.64
CA ILE A 296 -9.43 0.87 -21.43
C ILE A 296 -9.55 -0.37 -20.53
N PRO A 297 -8.57 -0.70 -19.65
CA PRO A 297 -8.74 -1.82 -18.71
C PRO A 297 -9.94 -1.66 -17.78
N LEU A 298 -10.31 -0.42 -17.44
CA LEU A 298 -11.41 -0.09 -16.54
C LEU A 298 -12.78 -0.46 -17.11
N THR A 299 -12.98 -0.24 -18.42
CA THR A 299 -14.22 -0.53 -19.16
C THR A 299 -14.24 -1.91 -19.81
N ALA A 300 -13.11 -2.62 -19.79
CA ALA A 300 -13.01 -3.93 -20.42
C ALA A 300 -13.96 -4.97 -19.81
N HIS A 301 -14.89 -5.47 -20.62
CA HIS A 301 -15.78 -6.56 -20.22
C HIS A 301 -15.04 -7.92 -20.23
N GLY A 302 -15.27 -8.73 -19.19
CA GLY A 302 -14.72 -10.09 -19.04
C GLY A 302 -13.82 -10.30 -17.81
N LYS A 303 -13.97 -11.46 -17.13
CA LYS A 303 -13.29 -11.78 -15.86
C LYS A 303 -11.75 -11.72 -15.93
N ARG A 304 -11.14 -12.11 -17.06
CA ARG A 304 -9.66 -12.06 -17.24
C ARG A 304 -9.14 -10.62 -17.34
N LYS A 305 -9.83 -9.73 -18.05
CA LYS A 305 -9.42 -8.32 -18.23
C LYS A 305 -9.61 -7.51 -16.93
N ARG A 306 -10.68 -7.76 -16.17
CA ARG A 306 -10.93 -7.16 -14.83
C ARG A 306 -9.86 -7.44 -13.77
N ARG A 307 -9.11 -8.55 -13.89
CA ARG A 307 -8.04 -8.89 -12.93
C ARG A 307 -6.81 -7.98 -13.08
N THR A 308 -6.63 -7.33 -14.22
CA THR A 308 -5.42 -6.55 -14.53
C THR A 308 -5.23 -5.36 -13.60
N LEU A 309 -6.24 -4.49 -13.43
CA LEU A 309 -6.14 -3.31 -12.55
C LEU A 309 -6.08 -3.66 -11.06
N SER A 310 -6.75 -4.74 -10.63
CA SER A 310 -6.60 -5.24 -9.25
C SER A 310 -5.18 -5.74 -8.97
N CYS A 311 -4.56 -6.43 -9.93
CA CYS A 311 -3.17 -6.86 -9.85
C CYS A 311 -2.21 -5.68 -9.90
N TYR A 312 -2.47 -4.71 -10.78
CA TYR A 312 -1.69 -3.48 -10.88
C TYR A 312 -1.70 -2.70 -9.57
N HIS A 313 -2.88 -2.47 -8.97
CA HIS A 313 -3.03 -1.82 -7.67
C HIS A 313 -2.20 -2.53 -6.59
N LYS A 314 -2.28 -3.87 -6.51
CA LYS A 314 -1.49 -4.64 -5.55
C LYS A 314 0.02 -4.45 -5.77
N ASN A 315 0.49 -4.48 -7.02
CA ASN A 315 1.91 -4.26 -7.32
C ASN A 315 2.35 -2.84 -6.97
N LEU A 316 1.51 -1.83 -7.26
CA LEU A 316 1.80 -0.43 -6.94
C LEU A 316 1.83 -0.20 -5.42
N VAL A 317 0.93 -0.83 -4.66
CA VAL A 317 0.98 -0.81 -3.19
C VAL A 317 2.30 -1.41 -2.68
N LEU A 318 2.69 -2.60 -3.17
CA LEU A 318 3.95 -3.22 -2.75
C LEU A 318 5.17 -2.38 -3.15
N THR A 319 5.13 -1.74 -4.32
CA THR A 319 6.18 -0.82 -4.77
C THR A 319 6.27 0.39 -3.86
N SER A 320 5.14 1.03 -3.58
CA SER A 320 5.08 2.23 -2.73
C SER A 320 5.52 1.91 -1.30
N LEU A 321 5.03 0.80 -0.74
CA LEU A 321 5.43 0.29 0.57
C LEU A 321 6.94 0.04 0.64
N GLN A 322 7.52 -0.62 -0.36
CA GLN A 322 8.97 -0.85 -0.40
C GLN A 322 9.77 0.45 -0.50
N VAL A 323 9.34 1.38 -1.36
CA VAL A 323 10.03 2.67 -1.54
C VAL A 323 9.96 3.51 -0.27
N GLU A 324 8.79 3.60 0.37
CA GLU A 324 8.59 4.33 1.62
C GLU A 324 9.49 3.78 2.73
N SER A 325 9.46 2.47 2.96
CA SER A 325 10.29 1.83 4.00
C SER A 325 11.79 2.01 3.74
N LEU A 326 12.25 1.84 2.49
CA LEU A 326 13.68 2.03 2.17
C LEU A 326 14.09 3.49 2.25
N SER A 327 13.21 4.43 1.92
CA SER A 327 13.51 5.87 2.01
C SER A 327 13.68 6.29 3.47
N ASN A 328 12.80 5.84 4.37
CA ASN A 328 12.94 6.10 5.79
C ASN A 328 14.21 5.47 6.36
N LEU A 329 14.58 4.26 5.91
CA LEU A 329 15.86 3.65 6.30
C LEU A 329 17.05 4.51 5.88
N MET A 330 17.01 5.08 4.68
CA MET A 330 18.07 5.97 4.19
C MET A 330 18.13 7.29 4.95
N ILE A 331 16.99 7.86 5.33
CA ILE A 331 16.93 9.07 6.18
C ILE A 331 17.54 8.76 7.54
N LEU A 332 17.09 7.69 8.19
CA LEU A 332 17.59 7.28 9.50
C LEU A 332 19.11 7.05 9.46
N ALA A 333 19.60 6.34 8.43
CA ALA A 333 21.04 6.10 8.27
C ALA A 333 21.83 7.36 7.94
N ALA A 334 21.21 8.34 7.30
CA ALA A 334 21.84 9.63 7.07
C ALA A 334 21.89 10.46 8.35
N GLU A 335 20.89 10.40 9.22
CA GLU A 335 20.76 11.23 10.43
C GLU A 335 21.48 10.65 11.66
N ASP A 336 21.80 9.37 11.64
CA ASP A 336 22.55 8.69 12.70
C ASP A 336 23.94 9.34 12.88
N GLU A 337 24.09 10.11 13.96
CA GLU A 337 25.33 10.78 14.32
C GLU A 337 26.42 9.79 14.74
N GLU A 338 26.07 8.61 15.26
CA GLU A 338 27.06 7.57 15.58
C GLU A 338 27.72 7.07 14.29
N LEU A 339 26.95 6.86 13.23
CA LEU A 339 27.45 6.56 11.88
C LEU A 339 28.35 7.65 11.30
N ARG A 340 28.11 8.92 11.65
CA ARG A 340 28.89 10.07 11.13
C ARG A 340 30.15 10.36 11.95
N ASN A 341 30.09 10.20 13.27
CA ASN A 341 31.08 10.73 14.20
C ASN A 341 31.98 9.66 14.82
N GLN A 342 31.59 8.38 14.81
CA GLN A 342 32.36 7.34 15.49
C GLN A 342 32.74 6.23 14.51
N GLY A 343 34.04 5.99 14.36
CA GLY A 343 34.58 4.81 13.66
C GLY A 343 34.30 3.48 14.39
N PHE A 344 33.14 3.36 15.04
CA PHE A 344 32.66 2.17 15.72
C PHE A 344 31.45 1.56 15.02
N LEU A 345 31.36 0.25 15.23
CA LEU A 345 30.57 -0.71 14.50
C LEU A 345 29.07 -0.43 14.66
N THR A 346 28.46 0.27 13.69
CA THR A 346 27.06 0.01 13.41
C THR A 346 26.87 -1.49 13.37
N PRO A 347 25.78 -2.06 13.95
CA PRO A 347 25.50 -3.47 13.80
C PRO A 347 25.72 -3.82 12.33
N PRO A 348 26.61 -4.75 11.96
CA PRO A 348 26.97 -4.97 10.55
C PRO A 348 25.74 -5.21 9.67
N ILE A 349 24.66 -5.67 10.30
CA ILE A 349 23.32 -5.82 9.75
C ILE A 349 22.67 -4.49 9.33
N TYR A 350 22.75 -3.43 10.14
CA TYR A 350 22.17 -2.12 9.82
C TYR A 350 22.90 -1.44 8.66
N GLU A 351 24.24 -1.36 8.71
CA GLU A 351 25.05 -0.83 7.60
C GLU A 351 24.77 -1.61 6.31
N PHE A 352 24.70 -2.95 6.40
CA PHE A 352 24.33 -3.80 5.28
C PHE A 352 22.95 -3.44 4.71
N CYS A 353 21.94 -3.24 5.55
CA CYS A 353 20.60 -2.87 5.10
C CYS A 353 20.60 -1.49 4.42
N ALA A 354 21.25 -0.49 5.02
CA ALA A 354 21.33 0.86 4.48
C ALA A 354 22.07 0.91 3.13
N ARG A 355 23.23 0.25 3.01
CA ARG A 355 23.99 0.18 1.74
C ARG A 355 23.19 -0.50 0.63
N ARG A 356 22.41 -1.54 0.97
CA ARG A 356 21.50 -2.20 0.03
C ARG A 356 20.36 -1.29 -0.40
N ALA A 357 19.74 -0.57 0.52
CA ALA A 357 18.71 0.41 0.20
C ALA A 357 19.23 1.51 -0.75
N ALA A 358 20.48 1.95 -0.55
CA ALA A 358 21.17 2.90 -1.42
C ALA A 358 21.59 2.33 -2.80
N GLY A 359 21.43 1.02 -3.03
CA GLY A 359 21.88 0.37 -4.26
C GLY A 359 23.40 0.21 -4.36
N ILE A 360 24.15 0.41 -3.26
CA ILE A 360 25.60 0.27 -3.21
C ILE A 360 25.94 -1.22 -3.13
N GLY A 361 26.70 -1.71 -4.12
CA GLY A 361 27.12 -3.11 -4.17
C GLY A 361 27.79 -3.54 -2.86
N SER A 362 27.41 -4.71 -2.35
CA SER A 362 28.02 -5.28 -1.15
C SER A 362 29.51 -5.53 -1.39
N ILE A 363 30.37 -4.85 -0.65
CA ILE A 363 31.63 -5.47 -0.23
C ILE A 363 31.19 -6.61 0.70
N SER A 364 31.58 -7.85 0.39
CA SER A 364 31.27 -8.99 1.24
C SER A 364 31.73 -8.68 2.67
N PRO A 365 30.86 -8.80 3.69
CA PRO A 365 31.32 -8.87 5.06
C PRO A 365 32.06 -10.21 5.20
N LEU A 366 33.32 -10.16 5.65
CA LEU A 366 34.10 -11.32 6.09
C LEU A 366 33.44 -11.99 7.29
#